data_AF-A0A2G4H8I7-F1
#
_entry.id   AF-A0A2G4H8I7-F1
#
_cell.length_a   1.000
_cell.length_b   1.000
_cell.length_c   1.000
_cell.angle_alpha   90.00
_cell.angle_beta   90.00
_cell.angle_gamma   90.00
#
_symmetry.space_group_name_H-M   'P 1'
#
loop_
_entity.id
_entity.type
_entity.pdbx_description
1 polymer ?
#
loop_
_entity_poly.entity_id
_entity_poly.type
_entity_poly.pdbx_seq_one_letter_code
_entity_poly.pdbx_strand_id
1 'polypeptide(L)'
;MDEFNDPFPNYEMLAHHDEAHGKIARKKLWFVFWLLLIITLVEVFVGIKAPDWGLSPLFLKFFFIGFTIVKAFYIVYTFMHLGEEERWTKWLIIAPFTIFILYLIFMMTIGEGDFQKTRRIDGPIETNVSAKHSDHK
;
A
#
# COMPACT_ATOMS: atom_id res chain seq x y z
N MET A 1 15.60 42.02 -35.08
CA MET A 1 14.54 41.18 -34.50
C MET A 1 13.83 42.10 -33.54
N ASP A 2 12.79 42.76 -34.03
CA ASP A 2 12.11 43.80 -33.27
C ASP A 2 11.30 43.13 -32.16
N GLU A 3 11.73 43.33 -30.93
CA GLU A 3 11.09 42.83 -29.73
C GLU A 3 9.67 43.41 -29.67
N PHE A 4 8.67 42.55 -29.80
CA PHE A 4 7.26 42.90 -29.82
C PHE A 4 6.87 43.45 -28.44
N ASN A 5 7.02 44.77 -28.26
CA ASN A 5 6.67 45.49 -27.04
C ASN A 5 5.15 45.62 -26.94
N ASP A 6 4.49 44.53 -26.54
CA ASP A 6 3.05 44.55 -26.26
C ASP A 6 2.77 45.19 -24.88
N PRO A 7 1.58 45.80 -24.68
CA PRO A 7 1.21 46.41 -23.41
C PRO A 7 0.76 45.39 -22.35
N PHE A 8 0.83 44.09 -22.62
CA PHE A 8 0.41 43.03 -21.72
C PHE A 8 1.59 42.56 -20.85
N PRO A 9 1.33 42.13 -19.60
CA PRO A 9 2.39 41.57 -18.77
C PRO A 9 2.96 40.31 -19.41
N ASN A 10 4.30 40.21 -19.48
CA ASN A 10 5.00 39.05 -20.03
C ASN A 10 4.73 37.80 -19.19
N TYR A 11 3.79 36.98 -19.66
CA TYR A 11 3.32 35.77 -19.01
C TYR A 11 4.35 34.63 -19.01
N GLU A 12 5.31 34.65 -19.93
CA GLU A 12 6.40 33.65 -20.00
C GLU A 12 7.31 33.78 -18.79
N MET A 13 7.57 35.01 -18.34
CA MET A 13 8.39 35.32 -17.17
C MET A 13 7.65 35.14 -15.84
N LEU A 14 6.32 35.29 -15.81
CA LEU A 14 5.48 35.06 -14.63
C LEU A 14 5.33 33.56 -14.29
N ALA A 15 5.39 32.70 -15.30
CA ALA A 15 5.31 31.24 -15.14
C ALA A 15 6.67 30.58 -14.85
N HIS A 16 7.77 31.35 -14.77
CA HIS A 16 9.07 30.84 -14.36
C HIS A 16 9.05 30.50 -12.87
N HIS A 17 8.61 29.29 -12.56
CA HIS A 17 8.66 28.71 -11.22
C HIS A 17 10.10 28.73 -10.70
N ASP A 18 10.31 29.37 -9.55
CA ASP A 18 11.59 29.43 -8.86
C ASP A 18 12.12 28.00 -8.61
N GLU A 19 13.32 27.70 -9.12
CA GLU A 19 13.95 26.39 -8.97
C GLU A 19 14.13 25.98 -7.50
N ALA A 20 14.23 26.97 -6.60
CA ALA A 20 14.37 26.73 -5.17
C ALA A 20 13.15 26.01 -4.60
N HIS A 21 11.93 26.40 -4.99
CA HIS A 21 10.68 25.75 -4.56
C HIS A 21 10.59 24.30 -5.04
N GLY A 22 10.94 24.03 -6.31
CA GLY A 22 10.92 22.68 -6.88
C GLY A 22 11.91 21.72 -6.22
N LYS A 23 13.09 22.20 -5.81
CA LYS A 23 14.09 21.38 -5.10
C LYS A 23 13.59 20.90 -3.74
N ILE A 24 12.86 21.72 -3.01
CA ILE A 24 12.35 21.37 -1.66
C ILE A 24 11.28 20.27 -1.77
N ALA A 25 10.33 20.42 -2.69
CA ALA A 25 9.28 19.42 -2.93
C ALA A 25 9.87 18.06 -3.32
N ARG A 26 10.83 18.03 -4.26
CA ARG A 26 11.50 16.78 -4.68
C ARG A 26 12.25 16.10 -3.54
N LYS A 27 12.94 16.86 -2.68
CA LYS A 27 13.64 16.30 -1.50
C LYS A 27 12.67 15.65 -0.51
N LYS A 28 11.54 16.29 -0.22
CA LYS A 28 10.50 15.74 0.67
C LYS A 28 9.95 14.42 0.14
N LEU A 29 9.71 14.35 -1.17
CA LEU A 29 9.19 13.17 -1.86
C LEU A 29 10.16 11.98 -1.78
N TRP A 30 11.46 12.24 -2.03
CA TRP A 30 12.51 11.23 -1.86
C TRP A 30 12.63 10.74 -0.41
N PHE A 31 12.54 11.64 0.57
CA PHE A 31 12.59 11.26 1.98
C PHE A 31 11.43 10.33 2.37
N VAL A 32 10.21 10.70 2.01
CA VAL A 32 9.02 9.89 2.30
C VAL A 32 9.04 8.56 1.57
N PHE A 33 9.49 8.55 0.32
CA PHE A 33 9.66 7.32 -0.46
C PHE A 33 10.58 6.33 0.27
N TRP A 34 11.77 6.75 0.70
CA TRP A 34 12.70 5.87 1.40
C TRP A 34 12.18 5.42 2.77
N LEU A 35 11.54 6.32 3.52
CA LEU A 35 10.92 6.00 4.81
C LEU A 35 9.87 4.89 4.65
N LEU A 36 8.97 5.04 3.67
CA LEU A 36 7.89 4.10 3.40
C LEU A 36 8.39 2.81 2.73
N LEU A 37 9.49 2.85 1.98
CA LEU A 37 10.12 1.65 1.43
C LEU A 37 10.68 0.78 2.56
N ILE A 38 11.46 1.39 3.47
CA ILE A 38 12.10 0.69 4.59
C ILE A 38 11.04 0.07 5.50
N ILE A 39 9.99 0.84 5.85
CA ILE A 39 8.94 0.33 6.72
C ILE A 39 8.20 -0.87 6.08
N THR A 40 7.96 -0.83 4.76
CA THR A 40 7.32 -1.93 4.02
C THR A 40 8.24 -3.17 3.97
N LEU A 41 9.55 -2.98 3.79
CA LEU A 41 10.53 -4.07 3.82
C LEU A 41 10.56 -4.78 5.17
N VAL A 42 10.56 -4.01 6.26
CA VAL A 42 10.50 -4.55 7.62
C VAL A 42 9.20 -5.31 7.86
N GLU A 43 8.07 -4.75 7.43
CA GLU A 43 6.74 -5.36 7.52
C GLU A 43 6.72 -6.75 6.86
N VAL A 44 7.19 -6.85 5.61
CA VAL A 44 7.27 -8.13 4.88
C VAL A 44 8.20 -9.13 5.56
N PHE A 45 9.36 -8.68 6.07
CA PHE A 45 10.28 -9.52 6.83
C PHE A 45 9.63 -10.12 8.08
N VAL A 46 8.89 -9.29 8.84
CA VAL A 46 8.12 -9.74 10.00
C VAL A 46 7.04 -10.75 9.58
N GLY A 47 6.40 -10.55 8.43
CA GLY A 47 5.41 -11.49 7.90
C GLY A 47 5.96 -12.87 7.60
N ILE A 48 7.16 -12.92 7.01
CA ILE A 48 7.85 -14.18 6.71
C ILE A 48 8.31 -14.88 7.99
N LYS A 49 8.75 -14.11 9.00
CA LYS A 49 9.29 -14.63 10.27
C LYS A 49 8.24 -14.91 11.35
N ALA A 50 7.02 -14.41 11.20
CA ALA A 50 5.95 -14.61 12.17
C ALA A 50 5.62 -16.08 12.52
N PRO A 51 5.69 -17.06 11.59
CA PRO A 51 5.50 -18.47 11.94
C PRO A 51 6.56 -19.01 12.91
N ASP A 52 7.79 -18.52 12.81
CA ASP A 52 8.92 -18.94 13.65
C ASP A 52 8.81 -18.39 15.09
N TRP A 53 8.08 -17.27 15.27
CA TRP A 53 7.94 -16.58 16.56
C TRP A 53 6.69 -16.94 17.34
N GLY A 54 5.86 -17.86 16.84
CA GLY A 54 4.64 -18.30 17.51
C GLY A 54 3.59 -17.20 17.69
N LEU A 55 3.64 -16.13 16.87
CA LEU A 55 2.68 -15.03 16.94
C LEU A 55 1.30 -15.50 16.47
N SER A 56 0.25 -15.04 17.16
CA SER A 56 -1.14 -15.34 16.79
C SER A 56 -1.43 -14.85 15.36
N PRO A 57 -1.96 -15.70 14.47
CA PRO A 57 -2.30 -15.31 13.10
C PRO A 57 -3.30 -14.15 13.03
N LEU A 58 -4.16 -14.01 14.04
CA LEU A 58 -5.10 -12.90 14.14
C LEU A 58 -4.39 -11.57 14.40
N PHE A 59 -3.47 -11.53 15.37
CA PHE A 59 -2.70 -10.33 15.68
C PHE A 59 -1.91 -9.85 14.47
N LEU A 60 -1.27 -10.79 13.77
CA LEU A 60 -0.49 -10.49 12.58
C LEU A 60 -1.35 -9.85 11.48
N LYS A 61 -2.54 -10.41 11.20
CA LYS A 61 -3.48 -9.85 10.23
C LYS A 61 -3.86 -8.39 10.54
N PHE A 62 -4.17 -8.09 11.81
CA PHE A 62 -4.50 -6.71 12.22
C PHE A 62 -3.30 -5.77 12.13
N PHE A 63 -2.10 -6.26 12.46
CA PHE A 63 -0.86 -5.48 12.33
C PHE A 63 -0.59 -5.09 10.87
N PHE A 64 -0.68 -6.05 9.94
CA PHE A 64 -0.54 -5.81 8.49
C PHE A 64 -1.61 -4.83 7.96
N ILE A 65 -2.87 -4.97 8.40
CA ILE A 65 -3.94 -4.03 8.03
C ILE A 65 -3.66 -2.61 8.55
N GLY A 66 -3.18 -2.49 9.80
CA GLY A 66 -2.86 -1.20 10.40
C GLY A 66 -1.71 -0.51 9.69
N PHE A 67 -0.62 -1.24 9.43
CA PHE A 67 0.55 -0.70 8.74
C PHE A 67 0.22 -0.24 7.32
N THR A 68 -0.58 -1.02 6.58
CA THR A 68 -0.99 -0.64 5.22
C THR A 68 -1.86 0.61 5.19
N ILE A 69 -2.75 0.82 6.16
CA ILE A 69 -3.55 2.06 6.30
C ILE A 69 -2.64 3.26 6.61
N VAL A 70 -1.72 3.12 7.57
CA VAL A 70 -0.79 4.20 7.93
C VAL A 70 0.06 4.60 6.73
N LYS A 71 0.61 3.63 6.00
CA LYS A 71 1.38 3.89 4.77
C LYS A 71 0.52 4.60 3.72
N ALA A 72 -0.70 4.12 3.51
CA ALA A 72 -1.64 4.68 2.54
C ALA A 72 -1.95 6.15 2.85
N PHE A 73 -2.25 6.46 4.12
CA PHE A 73 -2.47 7.83 4.57
C PHE A 73 -1.23 8.70 4.37
N TYR A 74 -0.05 8.20 4.72
CA TYR A 74 1.21 8.94 4.58
C TYR A 74 1.55 9.24 3.12
N ILE A 75 1.24 8.30 2.21
CA ILE A 75 1.38 8.50 0.75
C ILE A 75 0.42 9.58 0.26
N VAL A 76 -0.87 9.43 0.54
CA VAL A 76 -1.89 10.39 0.05
C VAL A 76 -1.60 11.80 0.59
N TYR A 77 -1.31 11.93 1.88
CA TYR A 77 -1.01 13.23 2.48
C TYR A 77 0.24 13.90 1.87
N THR A 78 1.30 13.13 1.58
CA THR A 78 2.58 13.69 1.13
C THR A 78 2.70 13.83 -0.39
N PHE A 79 2.30 12.80 -1.15
CA PHE A 79 2.46 12.79 -2.62
C PHE A 79 1.42 13.62 -3.35
N MET A 80 0.26 13.83 -2.72
CA MET A 80 -0.82 14.56 -3.39
C MET A 80 -0.92 16.02 -2.97
N HIS A 81 0.12 16.54 -2.32
CA HIS A 81 0.30 17.97 -2.05
C HIS A 81 -0.90 18.63 -1.34
N LEU A 82 -1.74 17.83 -0.65
CA LEU A 82 -2.97 18.28 0.03
C LEU A 82 -2.71 19.28 1.17
N GLY A 83 -1.45 19.54 1.52
CA GLY A 83 -1.09 20.54 2.51
C GLY A 83 -1.36 21.98 2.03
N GLU A 84 -1.20 22.27 0.74
CA GLU A 84 -1.07 23.66 0.27
C GLU A 84 -2.03 24.03 -0.87
N GLU A 85 -2.74 23.07 -1.48
CA GLU A 85 -3.55 23.30 -2.69
C GLU A 85 -5.07 23.11 -2.53
N GLU A 86 -5.81 23.49 -3.58
CA GLU A 86 -7.27 23.57 -3.73
C GLU A 86 -8.06 22.39 -3.15
N ARG A 87 -9.16 22.69 -2.44
CA ARG A 87 -9.99 21.70 -1.71
C ARG A 87 -10.61 20.64 -2.64
N TRP A 88 -10.82 20.98 -3.91
CA TRP A 88 -11.44 20.06 -4.89
C TRP A 88 -10.51 18.92 -5.29
N THR A 89 -9.23 19.21 -5.54
CA THR A 89 -8.22 18.20 -5.88
C THR A 89 -8.09 17.16 -4.77
N LYS A 90 -8.23 17.58 -3.51
CA LYS A 90 -8.24 16.68 -2.34
C LYS A 90 -9.34 15.63 -2.42
N TRP A 91 -10.58 16.07 -2.68
CA TRP A 91 -11.74 15.20 -2.77
C TRP A 91 -11.69 14.26 -3.97
N LEU A 92 -11.17 14.74 -5.11
CA LEU A 92 -11.01 13.94 -6.31
C LEU A 92 -10.18 12.69 -6.08
N ILE A 93 -9.17 12.74 -5.19
CA ILE A 93 -8.36 11.57 -4.90
C ILE A 93 -8.84 10.80 -3.67
N ILE A 94 -9.26 11.48 -2.62
CA ILE A 94 -9.74 10.81 -1.41
C ILE A 94 -10.94 9.90 -1.72
N ALA A 95 -11.85 10.33 -2.60
CA ALA A 95 -13.04 9.57 -2.97
C ALA A 95 -12.73 8.20 -3.61
N PRO A 96 -12.02 8.09 -4.76
CA PRO A 96 -11.70 6.80 -5.36
C PRO A 96 -10.81 5.94 -4.46
N PHE A 97 -9.91 6.56 -3.68
CA PHE A 97 -9.03 5.84 -2.77
C PHE A 97 -9.79 5.18 -1.60
N THR A 98 -10.77 5.89 -1.03
CA THR A 98 -11.63 5.37 0.04
C THR A 98 -12.51 4.24 -0.48
N ILE A 99 -13.12 4.41 -1.67
CA ILE A 99 -13.92 3.37 -2.31
C ILE A 99 -13.08 2.12 -2.58
N PHE A 100 -11.84 2.29 -3.06
CA PHE A 100 -10.94 1.17 -3.32
C PHE A 100 -10.59 0.38 -2.05
N ILE A 101 -10.28 1.06 -0.94
CA ILE A 101 -9.99 0.39 0.35
C ILE A 101 -11.22 -0.37 0.87
N LEU A 102 -12.40 0.26 0.82
CA LEU A 102 -13.65 -0.41 1.22
C LEU A 102 -13.94 -1.63 0.35
N TYR A 103 -13.67 -1.54 -0.96
CA TYR A 103 -13.79 -2.65 -1.90
C TYR A 103 -12.84 -3.81 -1.57
N LEU A 104 -11.57 -3.52 -1.24
CA LEU A 104 -10.61 -4.56 -0.84
C LEU A 104 -11.02 -5.25 0.47
N ILE A 105 -11.51 -4.50 1.46
CA ILE A 105 -12.01 -5.05 2.73
C ILE A 105 -13.24 -5.92 2.47
N PHE A 106 -14.18 -5.46 1.64
CA PHE A 106 -15.36 -6.22 1.24
C PHE A 106 -14.97 -7.54 0.56
N MET A 107 -14.04 -7.49 -0.39
CA MET A 107 -13.57 -8.69 -1.11
C MET A 107 -12.86 -9.67 -0.16
N MET A 108 -12.05 -9.18 0.77
CA MET A 108 -11.38 -10.07 1.73
C MET A 108 -12.33 -10.68 2.79
N THR A 109 -13.35 -9.94 3.23
CA THR A 109 -14.29 -10.41 4.26
C THR A 109 -15.41 -11.28 3.71
N ILE A 110 -15.89 -11.01 2.49
CA ILE A 110 -17.03 -11.71 1.89
C ILE A 110 -16.61 -12.67 0.77
N GLY A 111 -15.54 -12.36 0.04
CA GLY A 111 -15.08 -13.09 -1.14
C GLY A 111 -13.97 -14.11 -0.89
N GLU A 112 -14.08 -14.96 0.16
CA GLU A 112 -13.29 -16.22 0.25
C GLU A 112 -11.89 -16.17 0.92
N GLY A 113 -11.68 -15.36 1.97
CA GLY A 113 -10.39 -15.26 2.68
C GLY A 113 -9.83 -16.52 3.39
N ASP A 114 -10.44 -17.71 3.25
CA ASP A 114 -10.07 -18.93 4.00
C ASP A 114 -9.36 -20.03 3.17
N PHE A 115 -9.06 -19.79 1.88
CA PHE A 115 -8.45 -20.83 1.01
C PHE A 115 -7.11 -21.41 1.46
N GLN A 116 -6.40 -20.71 2.35
CA GLN A 116 -5.10 -21.17 2.84
C GLN A 116 -5.22 -22.28 3.88
N LYS A 117 -6.40 -22.50 4.49
CA LYS A 117 -6.55 -23.49 5.57
C LYS A 117 -6.63 -24.93 5.05
N THR A 118 -7.14 -25.14 3.84
CA THR A 118 -7.42 -26.47 3.31
C THR A 118 -6.20 -27.15 2.68
N ARG A 119 -5.29 -26.41 2.03
CA ARG A 119 -4.17 -27.04 1.28
C ARG A 119 -2.89 -27.34 2.09
N ARG A 120 -2.90 -27.17 3.41
CA ARG A 120 -1.78 -27.56 4.30
C ARG A 120 -2.06 -28.81 5.14
N ILE A 121 -3.31 -29.27 5.21
CA ILE A 121 -3.71 -30.48 5.95
C ILE A 121 -3.69 -31.73 5.05
N ASP A 122 -3.59 -31.55 3.73
CA ASP A 122 -3.74 -32.62 2.74
C ASP A 122 -2.40 -32.87 2.02
N GLY A 123 -1.33 -33.14 2.78
CA GLY A 123 -0.14 -33.75 2.20
C GLY A 123 -0.46 -35.21 1.81
N PRO A 124 -0.09 -35.69 0.61
CA PRO A 124 -0.30 -37.10 0.28
C PRO A 124 0.62 -37.94 1.17
N ILE A 125 0.13 -39.07 1.71
CA ILE A 125 0.72 -40.42 1.72
C ILE A 125 -0.08 -41.31 2.68
N GLU A 126 -1.01 -42.05 2.07
CA GLU A 126 -1.15 -43.51 2.15
C GLU A 126 -0.25 -44.23 3.18
N THR A 127 -0.79 -44.55 4.36
CA THR A 127 -0.35 -45.75 5.13
C THR A 127 -1.50 -46.44 5.89
N ASN A 128 -2.65 -45.78 6.09
CA ASN A 128 -3.75 -46.36 6.86
C ASN A 128 -4.72 -47.24 6.03
N VAL A 129 -4.52 -47.40 4.73
CA VAL A 129 -5.33 -48.30 3.89
C VAL A 129 -4.69 -49.69 3.76
N SER A 130 -3.37 -49.82 3.93
CA SER A 130 -2.68 -51.12 3.87
C SER A 130 -2.88 -51.98 5.13
N ALA A 131 -3.13 -51.36 6.30
CA ALA A 131 -3.28 -52.07 7.57
C ALA A 131 -4.67 -52.69 7.83
N LYS A 132 -5.69 -52.43 6.99
CA LYS A 132 -7.07 -52.90 7.26
C LYS A 132 -7.49 -54.13 6.45
N HIS A 133 -6.62 -54.70 5.61
CA HIS A 133 -6.98 -55.84 4.75
C HIS A 133 -6.29 -57.17 5.12
N SER A 134 -5.42 -57.22 6.14
CA SER A 134 -4.76 -58.49 6.55
C SER A 134 -5.30 -59.13 7.83
N ASP A 135 -6.33 -58.56 8.47
CA ASP A 135 -6.82 -59.02 9.79
C ASP A 135 -8.22 -59.66 9.74
N HIS A 136 -8.55 -60.27 8.59
CA HIS A 136 -9.73 -61.11 8.45
C HIS A 136 -9.42 -62.31 7.54
N LYS A 137 -8.67 -63.27 8.09
CA LYS A 137 -8.68 -64.66 7.65
C LYS A 137 -8.38 -65.60 8.81
#